data_AF-A0A178I035-F1
#
_entry.id   AF-A0A178I035-F1
#
_cell.length_a   1.000
_cell.length_b   1.000
_cell.length_c   1.000
_cell.angle_alpha   90.00
_cell.angle_beta   90.00
_cell.angle_gamma   90.00
#
_symmetry.space_group_name_H-M   'P 1'
#
loop_
_entity.id
_entity.type
_entity.pdbx_description
1 polymer ?
#
loop_
_entity_poly.entity_id
_entity_poly.type
_entity_poly.pdbx_seq_one_letter_code
_entity_poly.pdbx_strand_id
1 'polypeptide(L)'
;MALLDRWEGRGQPAFLVADDRVDILDDGTTLTMLAPPSLAGLIELRGRGIVSRPHKQRARLDLVIDLVPDLIRLVEEEELQTELFGHVLARAPVPQAGVVSLGHQELLVVEAVRASLEATKT
;
A
#
# COMPACT_ATOMS: atom_id res chain seq x y z
N MET A 1 6.24 -9.51 -3.49
CA MET A 1 6.52 -9.71 -4.93
C MET A 1 5.25 -9.85 -5.75
N ALA A 2 4.35 -10.77 -5.38
CA ALA A 2 3.09 -11.02 -6.08
C ALA A 2 2.31 -9.76 -6.48
N LEU A 3 2.26 -8.71 -5.65
CA LEU A 3 1.50 -7.50 -5.98
C LEU A 3 2.09 -6.69 -7.15
N LEU A 4 3.41 -6.44 -7.17
CA LEU A 4 4.06 -5.69 -8.25
C LEU A 4 3.95 -6.47 -9.57
N ASP A 5 4.26 -7.76 -9.54
CA ASP A 5 4.18 -8.65 -10.70
C ASP A 5 2.74 -8.77 -11.23
N ARG A 6 1.74 -8.73 -10.34
CA ARG A 6 0.32 -8.80 -10.71
C ARG A 6 -0.18 -7.52 -11.37
N TRP A 7 0.30 -6.36 -10.94
CA TRP A 7 0.00 -5.09 -11.62
C TRP A 7 0.65 -5.05 -12.99
N GLU A 8 1.92 -5.48 -13.09
CA GLU A 8 2.61 -5.63 -14.36
C GLU A 8 1.86 -6.59 -15.31
N GLY A 9 1.40 -7.73 -14.80
CA GLY A 9 0.56 -8.67 -15.56
C GLY A 9 -0.79 -8.11 -16.02
N ARG A 10 -1.28 -7.02 -15.40
CA ARG A 10 -2.48 -6.27 -15.82
C ARG A 10 -2.15 -5.15 -16.81
N GLY A 11 -0.89 -4.98 -17.20
CA GLY A 11 -0.42 -3.87 -18.01
C GLY A 11 -0.46 -2.52 -17.27
N GLN A 12 -0.54 -2.54 -15.94
CA GLN A 12 -0.57 -1.34 -15.11
C GLN A 12 0.79 -1.17 -14.43
N PRO A 13 1.37 0.04 -14.44
CA PRO A 13 2.64 0.27 -13.78
C PRO A 13 2.48 0.18 -12.26
N ALA A 14 3.40 -0.55 -11.61
CA ALA A 14 3.58 -0.53 -10.17
C ALA A 14 5.08 -0.50 -9.85
N PHE A 15 5.46 0.26 -8.82
CA PHE A 15 6.85 0.43 -8.45
C PHE A 15 6.99 0.32 -6.93
N LEU A 16 8.10 -0.26 -6.49
CA LEU A 16 8.50 -0.16 -5.09
C LEU A 16 8.88 1.29 -4.77
N VAL A 17 8.47 1.81 -3.63
CA VAL A 17 9.08 3.02 -3.05
C VAL A 17 10.07 2.61 -1.97
N ALA A 18 9.59 1.92 -0.94
CA ALA A 18 10.41 1.40 0.14
C ALA A 18 9.85 0.09 0.69
N ASP A 19 10.66 -0.63 1.46
CA ASP A 19 10.31 -1.83 2.23
C ASP A 19 10.80 -1.68 3.67
N ASP A 20 10.08 -2.25 4.63
CA ASP A 20 10.24 -2.14 6.10
C ASP A 20 10.20 -0.73 6.72
N ARG A 21 10.87 0.24 6.12
CA ARG A 21 10.89 1.65 6.55
C ARG A 21 10.64 2.57 5.37
N VAL A 22 9.77 3.54 5.58
CA VAL A 22 9.45 4.60 4.64
C VAL A 22 9.60 5.94 5.33
N ASP A 23 10.26 6.88 4.68
CA ASP A 23 10.34 8.26 5.16
C ASP A 23 9.12 9.02 4.64
N ILE A 24 8.48 9.84 5.49
CA ILE A 24 7.33 10.65 5.11
C ILE A 24 7.73 12.12 5.10
N LEU A 25 7.50 12.78 3.98
CA LEU A 25 7.58 14.23 3.84
C LEU A 25 6.15 14.79 3.86
N ASP A 26 5.89 15.66 4.83
CA ASP A 26 4.65 16.44 4.93
C ASP A 26 4.93 17.87 4.44
N ASP A 27 4.23 18.29 3.38
CA ASP A 27 4.30 19.65 2.83
C ASP A 27 3.17 20.57 3.34
N GLY A 28 2.34 20.08 4.27
CA GLY A 28 1.18 20.78 4.83
C GLY A 28 -0.12 20.55 4.05
N THR A 29 -0.06 19.96 2.85
CA THR A 29 -1.24 19.64 2.03
C THR A 29 -1.32 18.18 1.63
N THR A 30 -0.18 17.54 1.41
CA THR A 30 -0.09 16.15 1.01
C THR A 30 1.07 15.46 1.71
N LEU A 31 0.94 14.14 1.86
CA LEU A 31 2.01 13.30 2.34
C LEU A 31 2.71 12.65 1.15
N THR A 32 4.04 12.74 1.12
CA THR A 32 4.89 12.08 0.13
C THR A 32 5.74 11.02 0.83
N MET A 33 5.62 9.77 0.38
CA MET A 33 6.50 8.67 0.74
C MET A 33 7.83 8.82 0.02
N LEU A 34 8.93 8.61 0.74
CA LEU A 34 10.29 8.62 0.23
C LEU A 34 10.97 7.29 0.55
N ALA A 35 11.79 6.82 -0.39
CA ALA A 35 12.68 5.69 -0.16
C ALA A 35 13.85 6.15 0.72
N PRO A 36 14.08 5.55 1.91
CA PRO A 36 15.26 5.87 2.69
C PRO A 36 16.53 5.54 1.88
N PRO A 37 17.54 6.43 1.79
CA PRO A 37 18.67 6.24 0.87
C PRO A 37 19.43 4.92 1.03
N SER A 38 19.53 4.40 2.26
CA SER A 38 20.20 3.14 2.57
C SER A 38 19.38 1.88 2.22
N LEU A 39 18.07 2.02 1.98
CA LEU A 39 17.14 0.92 1.73
C LEU A 39 16.51 0.98 0.32
N ALA A 40 16.83 2.01 -0.46
CA ALA A 40 16.19 2.27 -1.74
C ALA A 40 16.33 1.09 -2.71
N GLY A 41 15.18 0.55 -3.14
CA GLY A 41 15.14 -0.57 -4.08
C GLY A 41 15.49 -1.93 -3.48
N LEU A 42 15.65 -2.04 -2.16
CA LEU A 42 15.96 -3.28 -1.45
C LEU A 42 14.71 -3.84 -0.76
N ILE A 43 14.59 -5.18 -0.78
CA ILE A 43 13.55 -5.93 -0.07
C ILE A 43 14.21 -7.11 0.65
N GLU A 44 13.83 -7.39 1.90
CA GLU A 44 14.21 -8.64 2.57
C GLU A 44 13.25 -9.78 2.19
N LEU A 45 13.74 -10.76 1.42
CA LEU A 45 12.99 -11.99 1.19
C LEU A 45 13.45 -13.08 2.17
N ARG A 46 12.70 -13.26 3.26
CA ARG A 46 13.00 -14.29 4.27
C ARG A 46 13.17 -15.67 3.61
N GLY A 47 14.25 -16.37 3.97
CA GLY A 47 14.66 -17.64 3.35
C GLY A 47 15.54 -17.49 2.11
N ARG A 48 15.70 -16.28 1.54
CA ARG A 48 16.60 -15.98 0.42
C ARG A 48 17.63 -14.90 0.74
N GLY A 49 17.30 -13.93 1.58
CA GLY A 49 18.10 -12.75 1.87
C GLY A 49 17.64 -11.50 1.11
N ILE A 50 18.47 -10.46 1.08
CA ILE A 50 18.14 -9.17 0.46
C ILE A 50 18.15 -9.29 -1.07
N VAL A 51 17.13 -8.72 -1.72
CA VAL A 51 16.99 -8.66 -3.18
C VAL A 51 16.71 -7.23 -3.65
N SER A 52 17.11 -6.89 -4.88
CA SER A 52 16.87 -5.57 -5.47
C SER A 52 15.68 -5.58 -6.43
N ARG A 53 14.92 -4.49 -6.49
CA ARG A 53 13.78 -4.30 -7.40
C ARG A 53 13.75 -2.91 -8.03
N PRO A 54 13.12 -2.76 -9.21
CA PRO A 54 12.82 -1.45 -9.77
C PRO A 54 12.02 -0.62 -8.74
N HIS A 55 12.51 0.58 -8.47
CA HIS A 55 11.92 1.47 -7.48
C HIS A 55 11.78 2.90 -7.98
N LYS A 56 10.95 3.66 -7.27
CA LYS A 56 10.83 5.10 -7.37
C LYS A 56 11.29 5.72 -6.06
N GLN A 57 11.99 6.85 -6.15
CA GLN A 57 12.49 7.55 -4.96
C GLN A 57 11.36 8.17 -4.12
N ARG A 58 10.21 8.45 -4.75
CA ARG A 58 9.07 9.08 -4.08
C ARG A 58 7.74 8.72 -4.72
N ALA A 59 6.68 8.75 -3.94
CA ALA A 59 5.29 8.73 -4.40
C ALA A 59 4.38 9.43 -3.38
N ARG A 60 3.28 10.04 -3.84
CA ARG A 60 2.25 10.59 -2.94
C ARG A 60 1.53 9.45 -2.20
N LEU A 61 1.15 9.68 -0.95
CA LEU A 61 0.35 8.76 -0.14
C LEU A 61 -1.12 9.18 -0.18
N ASP A 62 -1.94 8.38 -0.85
CA ASP A 62 -3.38 8.63 -1.01
C ASP A 62 -4.28 7.57 -0.35
N LEU A 63 -3.72 6.38 -0.09
CA LEU A 63 -4.45 5.22 0.41
C LEU A 63 -3.56 4.37 1.31
N VAL A 64 -4.07 3.98 2.47
CA VAL A 64 -3.47 3.01 3.38
C VAL A 64 -4.19 1.67 3.25
N ILE A 65 -3.49 0.64 2.79
CA ILE A 65 -3.96 -0.75 2.92
C ILE A 65 -3.49 -1.25 4.28
N ASP A 66 -4.42 -1.48 5.20
CA ASP A 66 -4.13 -1.87 6.58
C ASP A 66 -4.38 -3.37 6.79
N LEU A 67 -3.34 -4.12 7.15
CA LEU A 67 -3.44 -5.56 7.37
C LEU A 67 -3.98 -5.86 8.77
N VAL A 68 -5.24 -6.25 8.84
CA VAL A 68 -5.97 -6.48 10.11
C VAL A 68 -6.08 -7.98 10.47
N PRO A 69 -6.19 -8.34 11.75
CA PRO A 69 -6.20 -9.74 12.17
C PRO A 69 -7.49 -10.48 11.82
N ASP A 70 -8.60 -9.77 11.65
CA ASP A 70 -9.94 -10.35 11.55
C ASP A 70 -10.62 -10.00 10.22
N LEU A 71 -11.48 -10.90 9.74
CA LEU A 71 -12.42 -10.61 8.65
C LEU A 71 -13.73 -10.09 9.26
N ILE A 72 -14.02 -8.82 8.99
CA ILE A 72 -15.33 -8.22 9.26
C ILE A 72 -16.14 -8.28 7.97
N ARG A 73 -17.41 -8.67 8.06
CA ARG A 73 -18.30 -8.83 6.90
C ARG A 73 -18.46 -7.53 6.11
N LEU A 74 -18.69 -6.44 6.83
CA LEU A 74 -18.80 -5.08 6.30
C LEU A 74 -18.16 -4.16 7.33
N VAL A 75 -17.14 -3.42 6.93
CA VAL A 75 -16.50 -2.41 7.79
C VAL A 75 -17.36 -1.16 7.83
N GLU A 76 -17.34 -0.47 8.97
CA GLU A 76 -18.02 0.82 9.12
C GLU A 76 -17.31 1.92 8.31
N GLU A 77 -18.00 3.01 7.99
CA GLU A 77 -17.44 4.07 7.13
C GLU A 77 -16.23 4.77 7.78
N GLU A 78 -16.22 4.90 9.10
CA GLU A 78 -15.12 5.50 9.85
C GLU A 78 -13.84 4.65 9.79
N GLU A 79 -13.98 3.33 9.60
CA GLU A 79 -12.84 2.41 9.44
C GLU A 79 -12.22 2.52 8.04
N LEU A 80 -12.89 3.17 7.08
CA LEU A 80 -12.37 3.44 5.73
C LEU A 80 -11.50 4.70 5.68
N GLN A 81 -11.19 5.28 6.84
CA GLN A 81 -10.28 6.42 6.96
C GLN A 81 -9.24 6.16 8.06
N THR A 82 -8.11 6.86 7.97
CA THR A 82 -7.10 6.93 9.02
C THR A 82 -6.48 8.31 9.06
N GLU A 83 -5.94 8.69 10.20
CA GLU A 83 -5.16 9.92 10.33
C GLU A 83 -3.66 9.58 10.37
N LEU A 84 -2.86 10.25 9.54
CA LEU A 84 -1.41 10.22 9.60
C LEU A 84 -0.89 11.65 9.53
N PHE A 85 -0.04 12.06 10.47
CA PHE A 85 0.55 13.42 10.52
C PHE A 85 -0.50 14.55 10.45
N GLY A 86 -1.70 14.35 11.00
CA GLY A 86 -2.79 15.34 10.92
C GLY A 86 -3.57 15.35 9.60
N HIS A 87 -3.23 14.48 8.65
CA HIS A 87 -3.95 14.32 7.39
C HIS A 87 -4.89 13.12 7.45
N VAL A 88 -6.15 13.33 7.09
CA VAL A 88 -7.12 12.25 6.91
C VAL A 88 -6.87 11.60 5.54
N LEU A 89 -6.62 10.30 5.55
CA LEU A 89 -6.35 9.48 4.37
C LEU A 89 -7.40 8.40 4.23
N ALA A 90 -7.66 7.97 2.99
CA ALA A 90 -8.41 6.75 2.74
C ALA A 90 -7.66 5.55 3.33
N ARG A 91 -8.40 4.65 3.96
CA ARG A 91 -7.91 3.38 4.51
C ARG A 91 -8.76 2.24 3.98
N ALA A 92 -8.12 1.10 3.74
CA ALA A 92 -8.81 -0.15 3.47
C ALA A 92 -8.31 -1.22 4.44
N PRO A 93 -9.12 -1.63 5.42
CA PRO A 93 -8.84 -2.79 6.26
C PRO A 93 -8.88 -4.06 5.40
N VAL A 94 -7.78 -4.82 5.40
CA VAL A 94 -7.63 -6.05 4.63
C VAL A 94 -7.16 -7.16 5.58
N PRO A 95 -7.89 -8.28 5.72
CA PRO A 95 -7.48 -9.35 6.62
C PRO A 95 -6.10 -9.89 6.25
N GLN A 96 -5.25 -10.12 7.23
CA GLN A 96 -3.90 -10.65 7.05
C GLN A 96 -3.90 -12.06 6.44
N ALA A 97 -2.75 -12.48 5.92
CA ALA A 97 -2.60 -13.78 5.29
C ALA A 97 -2.99 -14.92 6.27
N GLY A 98 -3.78 -15.87 5.77
CA GLY A 98 -4.28 -17.02 6.55
C GLY A 98 -5.69 -16.84 7.10
N VAL A 99 -6.22 -15.61 7.15
CA VAL A 99 -7.63 -15.35 7.52
C VAL A 99 -8.56 -15.59 6.33
N VAL A 100 -8.16 -15.09 5.16
CA VAL A 100 -8.83 -15.31 3.88
C VAL A 100 -7.84 -15.86 2.86
N SER A 101 -8.34 -16.37 1.74
CA SER A 101 -7.48 -16.77 0.63
C SER A 101 -6.73 -15.55 0.07
N LEU A 102 -5.52 -15.76 -0.44
CA LEU A 102 -4.74 -14.69 -1.09
C LEU A 102 -5.52 -14.02 -2.22
N GLY A 103 -6.28 -14.79 -3.00
CA GLY A 103 -7.12 -14.23 -4.06
C GLY A 103 -8.22 -13.29 -3.53
N HIS A 104 -8.82 -13.60 -2.38
CA HIS A 104 -9.79 -12.70 -1.74
C HIS A 104 -9.11 -11.44 -1.18
N GLN A 105 -7.97 -11.60 -0.52
CA GLN A 105 -7.16 -10.49 -0.02
C GLN A 105 -6.78 -9.53 -1.16
N GLU A 106 -6.32 -10.07 -2.29
CA GLU A 106 -6.00 -9.30 -3.50
C GLU A 106 -7.22 -8.56 -4.07
N LEU A 107 -8.41 -9.17 -4.06
CA LEU A 107 -9.63 -8.51 -4.53
C LEU A 107 -9.97 -7.28 -3.68
N LEU A 108 -9.86 -7.38 -2.36
CA LEU A 108 -10.06 -6.23 -1.46
C LEU A 108 -9.08 -5.09 -1.77
N VAL A 109 -7.79 -5.41 -1.98
CA VAL A 109 -6.77 -4.42 -2.35
C VAL A 109 -7.08 -3.77 -3.70
N VAL A 110 -7.46 -4.55 -4.71
CA VAL A 110 -7.79 -4.03 -6.05
C VAL A 110 -8.98 -3.08 -6.02
N GLU A 111 -10.04 -3.42 -5.29
CA GLU A 111 -11.23 -2.57 -5.19
C GLU A 111 -10.95 -1.30 -4.37
N ALA A 112 -10.14 -1.37 -3.32
CA ALA A 112 -9.69 -0.19 -2.57
C ALA A 112 -8.88 0.78 -3.46
N VAL A 113 -7.96 0.26 -4.27
CA VAL A 113 -7.18 1.08 -5.22
C VAL A 113 -8.09 1.72 -6.26
N ARG A 114 -9.08 0.99 -6.78
CA ARG A 114 -10.07 1.53 -7.72
C ARG A 114 -10.85 2.70 -7.10
N ALA A 115 -11.39 2.51 -5.89
CA ALA A 115 -12.17 3.52 -5.19
C ALA A 115 -11.35 4.80 -4.91
N SER A 116 -10.09 4.65 -4.48
CA SER A 116 -9.19 5.80 -4.25
C SER A 116 -8.91 6.60 -5.52
N LEU A 117 -8.73 5.93 -6.66
CA LEU A 117 -8.53 6.59 -7.96
C LEU A 117 -9.78 7.31 -8.46
N GLU A 118 -10.99 6.90 -8.07
CA GLU A 118 -12.23 7.59 -8.38
C GLU A 118 -12.42 8.83 -7.49
N ALA A 119 -12.11 8.71 -6.19
CA ALA A 119 -12.15 9.84 -5.27
C ALA A 119 -11.19 10.98 -5.68
N THR A 120 -10.01 10.65 -6.21
CA THR A 120 -8.99 11.61 -6.65
C THR A 120 -9.39 12.40 -7.92
N LYS A 121 -10.37 11.93 -8.69
CA LYS A 121 -10.81 12.59 -9.94
C LYS A 121 -11.87 13.66 -9.73
N THR A 122 -12.40 13.80 -8.52
CA THR A 122 -13.48 14.73 -8.16
C THR A 122 -12.90 15.98 -7.51
#